data_AF-A0A939VLD1-F1
#
_entry.id   AF-A0A939VLD1-F1
#
_cell.length_a   1.000
_cell.length_b   1.000
_cell.length_c   1.000
_cell.angle_alpha   90.00
_cell.angle_beta   90.00
_cell.angle_gamma   90.00
#
_symmetry.space_group_name_H-M   'P 1'
#
loop_
_entity.id
_entity.type
_entity.pdbx_description
1 polymer ?
#
loop_
_entity_poly.entity_id
_entity_poly.type
_entity_poly.pdbx_seq_one_letter_code
_entity_poly.pdbx_strand_id
1 'polypeptide(L)'
;MKNNSLTGVLAKLAIFGVGLFAVHFLLARAFPVCAAEGIYEAHLFLFVLTVAVVLVLKFIFRKMTQKQGLFGYIFMASSLVKMALCVVFLIPIIRTDADYRIAYVVQFFVLYFAYLVMEVVLVAKLLKASQES
;
A
#
# COMPACT_ATOMS: atom_id res chain seq x y z
N MET A 1 0.04 -23.24 15.38
CA MET A 1 -0.33 -21.80 15.28
C MET A 1 0.91 -20.95 14.98
N LYS A 2 1.19 -20.59 13.72
CA LYS A 2 2.28 -19.66 13.42
C LYS A 2 1.77 -18.24 13.68
N ASN A 3 2.08 -17.72 14.87
CA ASN A 3 1.79 -16.35 15.27
C ASN A 3 2.36 -15.37 14.24
N ASN A 4 1.53 -14.91 13.29
CA ASN A 4 1.87 -13.74 12.48
C ASN A 4 1.67 -12.52 13.39
N SER A 5 2.60 -12.33 14.32
CA SER A 5 2.65 -11.17 15.21
C SER A 5 2.53 -9.90 14.37
N LEU A 6 1.91 -8.85 14.93
CA LEU A 6 1.80 -7.55 14.24
C LEU A 6 3.16 -7.07 13.74
N THR A 7 4.18 -7.29 14.57
CA THR A 7 5.58 -7.06 14.22
C THR A 7 6.02 -7.81 12.97
N GLY A 8 5.65 -9.08 12.79
CA GLY A 8 6.03 -9.87 11.61
C GLY A 8 5.35 -9.40 10.30
N VAL A 9 4.11 -8.93 10.37
CA VAL A 9 3.42 -8.37 9.19
C VAL A 9 4.00 -7.00 8.83
N LEU A 10 4.21 -6.14 9.82
CA LEU A 10 4.81 -4.83 9.62
C LEU A 10 6.26 -4.94 9.12
N ALA A 11 7.04 -5.90 9.61
CA ALA A 11 8.40 -6.15 9.13
C ALA A 11 8.42 -6.56 7.65
N LYS A 12 7.53 -7.46 7.22
CA LYS A 12 7.41 -7.84 5.80
C LYS A 12 7.03 -6.64 4.93
N LEU A 13 6.12 -5.80 5.42
CA LEU A 13 5.71 -4.59 4.72
C LEU A 13 6.85 -3.58 4.63
N ALA A 14 7.61 -3.39 5.72
CA ALA A 14 8.78 -2.51 5.75
C ALA A 14 9.88 -2.99 4.78
N ILE A 15 10.21 -4.28 4.79
CA ILE A 15 11.18 -4.87 3.85
C ILE A 15 10.71 -4.65 2.40
N PHE A 16 9.42 -4.89 2.13
CA PHE A 16 8.86 -4.66 0.81
C PHE A 16 8.93 -3.19 0.40
N GLY A 17 8.52 -2.26 1.27
CA GLY A 17 8.54 -0.83 0.99
C GLY A 17 9.94 -0.30 0.76
N VAL A 18 10.91 -0.69 1.60
CA VAL A 18 12.33 -0.33 1.42
C VAL A 18 12.88 -0.94 0.13
N GLY A 19 12.56 -2.20 -0.18
CA GLY A 19 12.98 -2.85 -1.42
C GLY A 19 12.41 -2.16 -2.66
N LEU A 20 11.13 -1.81 -2.64
CA LEU A 20 10.46 -1.10 -3.73
C LEU A 20 11.06 0.31 -3.92
N PHE A 21 11.33 1.02 -2.82
CA PHE A 21 12.02 2.31 -2.84
C PHE A 21 13.42 2.19 -3.43
N ALA A 22 14.21 1.21 -3.00
CA ALA A 22 15.57 0.99 -3.50
C ALA A 22 15.58 0.68 -5.00
N VAL A 23 14.68 -0.21 -5.47
CA VAL A 23 14.53 -0.51 -6.90
C VAL A 23 14.16 0.75 -7.67
N HIS A 24 13.18 1.52 -7.19
CA HIS A 24 12.76 2.74 -7.86
C HIS A 24 13.86 3.80 -7.89
N PHE A 25 14.61 3.96 -6.80
CA PHE A 25 15.75 4.86 -6.70
C PHE A 25 16.87 4.49 -7.69
N LEU A 26 17.19 3.20 -7.83
CA LEU A 26 18.17 2.72 -8.80
C LEU A 26 17.69 2.95 -10.25
N LEU A 27 16.41 2.73 -10.53
CA LEU A 27 15.82 3.01 -11.84
C LEU A 27 15.83 4.51 -12.16
N ALA A 28 15.48 5.38 -11.21
CA ALA A 28 15.54 6.83 -11.37
C ALA A 28 16.97 7.34 -11.62
N ARG A 29 17.97 6.69 -11.02
CA ARG A 29 19.38 7.00 -11.27
C ARG A 29 19.87 6.52 -12.63
N ALA A 30 19.37 5.38 -13.11
CA ALA A 30 19.74 4.82 -14.41
C ALA A 30 18.98 5.48 -15.58
N PHE A 31 17.74 5.90 -15.36
CA PHE A 31 16.84 6.42 -16.38
C PHE A 31 16.21 7.75 -15.93
N PRO A 32 16.55 8.88 -16.58
CA PRO A 32 16.04 10.21 -16.20
C PRO A 32 14.50 10.33 -16.27
N VAL A 33 13.85 9.56 -17.14
CA VAL A 33 12.38 9.50 -17.26
C VAL A 33 11.70 9.00 -15.97
N CYS A 34 12.43 8.26 -15.13
CA CYS A 34 11.96 7.74 -13.85
C CYS A 34 12.22 8.69 -12.67
N ALA A 35 12.89 9.83 -12.90
CA ALA A 35 13.23 10.81 -11.87
C ALA A 35 12.19 11.95 -11.82
N ALA A 36 10.91 11.61 -11.63
CA ALA A 36 9.87 12.62 -11.45
C ALA A 36 10.04 13.34 -10.11
N GLU A 37 9.95 14.68 -10.12
CA GLU A 37 10.05 15.48 -8.90
C GLU A 37 8.92 15.12 -7.93
N GLY A 38 9.24 14.99 -6.63
CA GLY A 38 8.26 14.67 -5.60
C GLY A 38 7.84 13.19 -5.52
N ILE A 39 8.49 12.28 -6.26
CA ILE A 39 8.05 10.87 -6.34
C ILE A 39 8.42 10.07 -5.08
N TYR A 40 9.39 10.53 -4.31
CA TYR A 40 9.80 9.88 -3.06
C TYR A 40 8.76 10.10 -1.94
N GLU A 41 8.07 11.23 -1.97
CA GLU A 41 6.94 11.57 -1.10
C GLU A 41 5.76 10.61 -1.38
N ALA A 42 5.54 10.22 -2.63
CA ALA A 42 4.55 9.22 -2.99
C ALA A 42 4.88 7.84 -2.37
N HIS A 43 6.16 7.44 -2.34
CA HIS A 43 6.58 6.19 -1.68
C HIS A 43 6.23 6.21 -0.20
N LEU A 44 6.58 7.28 0.50
CA LEU A 44 6.28 7.43 1.93
C LEU A 44 4.76 7.45 2.17
N PHE A 45 4.01 8.21 1.38
CA PHE A 45 2.57 8.30 1.47
C PHE A 45 1.90 6.92 1.30
N LEU A 46 2.25 6.19 0.23
CA LEU A 46 1.70 4.87 -0.04
C LEU A 46 2.08 3.84 1.03
N PHE A 47 3.31 3.91 1.55
CA PHE A 47 3.77 3.08 2.65
C PHE A 47 2.94 3.32 3.91
N VAL A 48 2.81 4.58 4.34
CA VAL A 48 2.03 4.97 5.53
C VAL A 48 0.57 4.56 5.38
N LEU A 49 -0.04 4.79 4.22
CA LEU A 49 -1.42 4.37 3.97
C LEU A 49 -1.59 2.85 4.09
N THR A 50 -0.64 2.10 3.54
CA THR A 50 -0.67 0.63 3.59
C THR A 50 -0.51 0.11 5.01
N VAL A 51 0.40 0.72 5.79
CA VAL A 51 0.53 0.44 7.22
C VAL A 51 -0.78 0.73 7.95
N ALA A 52 -1.42 1.87 7.68
CA ALA A 52 -2.69 2.24 8.29
C ALA A 52 -3.80 1.23 7.97
N VAL A 53 -3.95 0.80 6.72
CA VAL A 53 -4.92 -0.24 6.31
C VAL A 53 -4.66 -1.55 7.06
N VAL A 54 -3.41 -2.00 7.14
CA VAL A 54 -3.04 -3.23 7.85
C VAL A 54 -3.35 -3.12 9.35
N LEU A 55 -3.08 -1.97 9.97
CA LEU A 55 -3.38 -1.73 11.39
C LEU A 55 -4.88 -1.75 11.65
N VAL A 56 -5.68 -1.08 10.81
CA VAL A 56 -7.15 -1.08 10.90
C VAL A 56 -7.69 -2.51 10.79
N LEU A 57 -7.24 -3.26 9.78
CA LEU A 57 -7.66 -4.66 9.60
C LEU A 57 -7.32 -5.52 10.79
N LYS A 58 -6.11 -5.40 11.33
CA LYS A 58 -5.69 -6.21 12.48
C LYS A 58 -6.41 -5.83 13.76
N PHE A 59 -6.64 -4.53 13.97
CA PHE A 59 -7.39 -4.03 15.12
C PHE A 59 -8.83 -4.56 15.11
N ILE A 60 -9.49 -4.48 13.95
CA ILE A 60 -10.86 -4.98 13.81
C ILE A 60 -10.90 -6.51 13.95
N PHE A 61 -9.95 -7.23 13.34
CA PHE A 61 -9.86 -8.70 13.46
C PHE A 61 -9.74 -9.15 14.93
N ARG A 62 -8.96 -8.44 15.75
CA ARG A 62 -8.83 -8.73 17.19
C ARG A 62 -10.12 -8.50 17.97
N LYS A 63 -10.94 -7.52 17.59
CA LYS A 63 -12.20 -7.20 18.29
C LYS A 63 -13.40 -8.00 17.79
N MET A 64 -13.39 -8.45 16.54
CA MET A 64 -14.56 -9.04 15.86
C MET A 64 -14.41 -10.52 15.54
N THR A 65 -13.78 -11.29 16.43
CA THR A 65 -13.49 -12.73 16.26
C THR A 65 -14.71 -13.59 15.87
N GLN A 66 -15.93 -13.14 16.21
CA GLN A 66 -17.21 -13.81 15.94
C GLN A 66 -17.84 -13.48 14.57
N LYS A 67 -17.33 -12.51 13.79
CA LYS A 67 -17.92 -12.07 12.50
C LYS A 67 -16.92 -12.11 11.35
N GLN A 68 -16.29 -13.27 11.12
CA GLN A 68 -15.27 -13.43 10.09
C GLN A 68 -15.76 -13.06 8.67
N GLY A 69 -17.05 -13.25 8.36
CA GLY A 69 -17.64 -12.87 7.08
C GLY A 69 -17.58 -11.36 6.77
N LEU A 70 -17.44 -10.49 7.78
CA LEU A 70 -17.31 -9.03 7.57
C LEU A 70 -15.88 -8.60 7.16
N PHE A 71 -14.88 -9.46 7.32
CA PHE A 71 -13.48 -9.07 7.11
C PHE A 71 -13.19 -8.65 5.65
N GLY A 72 -13.75 -9.39 4.69
CA GLY A 72 -13.65 -9.04 3.27
C GLY A 72 -14.25 -7.67 2.96
N TYR A 73 -15.41 -7.35 3.54
CA TYR A 73 -16.06 -6.05 3.37
C TYR A 73 -15.25 -4.91 3.98
N ILE A 74 -14.65 -5.12 5.16
CA ILE A 74 -13.78 -4.13 5.79
C ILE A 74 -12.53 -3.88 4.95
N PHE A 75 -11.91 -4.92 4.39
CA PHE A 75 -10.79 -4.78 3.47
C PHE A 75 -11.17 -3.99 2.22
N MET A 76 -12.30 -4.32 1.60
CA MET A 76 -12.80 -3.59 0.43
C MET A 76 -13.08 -2.13 0.77
N ALA A 77 -13.75 -1.84 1.89
CA ALA A 77 -14.02 -0.47 2.34
C ALA A 77 -12.72 0.31 2.63
N SER A 78 -11.76 -0.31 3.32
CA SER A 78 -10.45 0.31 3.61
C SER A 78 -9.66 0.58 2.33
N SER A 79 -9.73 -0.33 1.35
CA SER A 79 -9.09 -0.19 0.04
C SER A 79 -9.72 0.94 -0.78
N LEU A 80 -11.05 1.08 -0.72
CA LEU A 80 -11.77 2.16 -1.39
C LEU A 80 -11.40 3.54 -0.79
N VAL A 81 -11.34 3.63 0.54
CA VAL A 81 -10.87 4.85 1.23
C VAL A 81 -9.43 5.16 0.82
N LYS A 82 -8.56 4.16 0.77
CA LYS A 82 -7.18 4.30 0.29
C LYS A 82 -7.12 4.82 -1.15
N MET A 83 -7.95 4.30 -2.06
CA MET A 83 -8.06 4.81 -3.43
C MET A 83 -8.45 6.29 -3.46
N ALA A 84 -9.48 6.68 -2.69
CA ALA A 84 -9.91 8.08 -2.62
C ALA A 84 -8.79 9.00 -2.10
N LEU A 85 -8.07 8.59 -1.05
CA LEU A 85 -6.93 9.34 -0.51
C LEU A 85 -5.79 9.46 -1.54
N CYS A 86 -5.53 8.42 -2.34
CA CYS A 86 -4.55 8.48 -3.41
C CYS A 86 -4.96 9.49 -4.50
N VAL A 87 -6.25 9.52 -4.88
CA VAL A 87 -6.76 10.52 -5.83
C VAL A 87 -6.56 11.93 -5.27
N VAL A 88 -6.92 12.17 -4.00
CA VAL A 88 -6.74 13.47 -3.35
C VAL A 88 -5.27 13.89 -3.33
N PHE A 89 -4.35 12.96 -3.07
CA PHE A 89 -2.91 13.20 -3.12
C PHE A 89 -2.41 13.57 -4.53
N LEU A 90 -3.05 13.05 -5.59
CA LEU A 90 -2.68 13.33 -6.98
C LEU A 90 -3.20 14.68 -7.51
N ILE A 91 -4.31 15.19 -6.97
CA ILE A 91 -4.91 16.46 -7.40
C ILE A 91 -3.90 17.60 -7.57
N PRO A 92 -3.02 17.91 -6.58
CA PRO A 92 -2.06 19.00 -6.73
C PRO A 92 -1.14 18.79 -7.95
N ILE A 93 -0.62 17.58 -8.15
CA ILE A 93 0.27 17.24 -9.27
C ILE A 93 -0.45 17.35 -10.62
N ILE A 94 -1.69 16.82 -10.69
CA ILE A 94 -2.51 16.86 -11.91
C ILE A 94 -2.80 18.31 -12.34
N ARG A 95 -2.94 19.23 -11.38
CA ARG A 95 -3.19 20.66 -11.64
C ARG A 95 -1.94 21.47 -11.98
N THR A 96 -0.74 20.90 -11.84
CA THR A 96 0.49 21.57 -12.31
C THR A 96 0.59 21.51 -13.83
N ASP A 97 1.26 22.50 -14.42
CA ASP A 97 1.65 22.48 -15.84
C ASP A 97 3.08 21.93 -16.03
N ALA A 98 3.56 21.14 -15.07
CA ALA A 98 4.90 20.59 -15.13
C ALA A 98 5.03 19.46 -16.16
N ASP A 99 6.14 19.45 -16.91
CA ASP A 99 6.42 18.44 -17.93
C ASP A 99 6.46 17.00 -17.37
N TYR A 100 6.84 16.86 -16.09
CA TYR A 100 6.92 15.57 -15.42
C TYR A 100 5.56 15.03 -14.94
N ARG A 101 4.46 15.78 -15.09
CA ARG A 101 3.12 15.42 -14.55
C ARG A 101 2.67 14.01 -14.97
N ILE A 102 2.73 13.70 -16.26
CA ILE A 102 2.26 12.40 -16.76
C ILE A 102 3.17 11.27 -16.25
N ALA A 103 4.49 11.47 -16.30
CA ALA A 103 5.46 10.51 -15.81
C ALA A 103 5.24 10.22 -14.30
N TYR A 104 5.00 11.26 -13.51
CA TYR A 104 4.68 11.14 -12.08
C TYR A 104 3.43 10.30 -11.86
N VAL A 105 2.33 10.61 -12.54
CA VAL A 105 1.04 9.92 -12.36
C VAL A 105 1.20 8.44 -12.69
N VAL A 106 1.87 8.10 -13.80
CA VAL A 106 2.13 6.70 -14.19
C VAL A 106 2.98 5.99 -13.14
N GLN A 107 4.08 6.59 -12.69
CA GLN A 107 4.94 6.02 -11.65
C GLN A 107 4.17 5.82 -10.35
N PHE A 108 3.36 6.79 -9.93
CA PHE A 108 2.50 6.68 -8.76
C PHE A 108 1.56 5.48 -8.87
N PHE A 109 0.90 5.28 -10.02
CA PHE A 109 0.00 4.14 -10.21
C PHE A 109 0.74 2.81 -10.12
N VAL A 110 1.93 2.70 -10.72
CA VAL A 110 2.77 1.49 -10.63
C VAL A 110 3.10 1.18 -9.17
N LEU A 111 3.53 2.19 -8.40
CA LEU A 111 3.82 2.04 -6.98
C LEU A 111 2.58 1.66 -6.17
N TYR A 112 1.46 2.34 -6.43
CA TYR A 112 0.17 2.04 -5.81
C TYR A 112 -0.24 0.59 -6.01
N PHE A 113 -0.15 0.08 -7.24
CA PHE A 113 -0.47 -1.32 -7.54
C PHE A 113 0.48 -2.29 -6.85
N ALA A 114 1.78 -1.98 -6.77
CA ALA A 114 2.74 -2.81 -6.05
C ALA A 114 2.35 -2.96 -4.56
N TYR A 115 1.96 -1.85 -3.90
CA TYR A 115 1.46 -1.88 -2.53
C TYR A 115 0.11 -2.61 -2.41
N LEU A 116 -0.81 -2.42 -3.36
CA LEU A 116 -2.11 -3.09 -3.36
C LEU A 116 -1.96 -4.62 -3.50
N VAL A 117 -1.09 -5.09 -4.38
CA VAL A 117 -0.79 -6.52 -4.54
C VAL A 117 -0.30 -7.10 -3.22
N MET A 118 0.61 -6.42 -2.53
CA MET A 118 1.09 -6.85 -1.22
C MET A 118 -0.03 -6.89 -0.17
N GLU A 119 -0.93 -5.91 -0.14
CA GLU A 119 -2.10 -5.92 0.75
C GLU A 119 -2.99 -7.13 0.47
N VAL A 120 -3.33 -7.38 -0.80
CA VAL A 120 -4.17 -8.52 -1.19
C VAL A 120 -3.52 -9.84 -0.76
N VAL A 121 -2.21 -10.01 -0.98
CA VAL A 121 -1.48 -11.23 -0.56
C VAL A 121 -1.49 -11.39 0.97
N LEU A 122 -1.34 -10.32 1.73
CA LEU A 122 -1.39 -10.36 3.20
C LEU A 122 -2.79 -10.72 3.69
N VAL A 123 -3.82 -10.09 3.13
CA VAL A 123 -5.23 -10.31 3.47
C VAL A 123 -5.67 -11.72 3.11
N ALA A 124 -5.30 -12.23 1.93
CA ALA A 124 -5.58 -13.60 1.52
C ALA A 124 -4.97 -14.62 2.49
N LYS A 125 -3.73 -14.37 2.96
CA LYS A 125 -3.08 -15.22 3.97
C LYS A 125 -3.77 -15.15 5.34
N LEU A 126 -4.27 -13.98 5.74
CA LEU A 126 -5.02 -13.80 6.99
C LEU A 126 -6.38 -14.52 6.94
N LEU A 127 -7.10 -14.42 5.83
CA LEU A 127 -8.38 -15.09 5.60
C LEU A 127 -8.22 -16.61 5.58
N LYS A 128 -7.24 -17.14 4.83
CA LYS A 128 -7.00 -18.59 4.79
C LYS A 128 -6.70 -19.15 6.18
N ALA A 129 -5.88 -18.44 6.96
CA ALA A 129 -5.52 -18.85 8.32
C ALA A 129 -6.70 -18.82 9.31
N SER A 130 -7.79 -18.09 9.02
CA SER A 130 -8.96 -18.02 9.90
C SER A 130 -10.05 -19.06 9.57
N GLN A 131 -10.00 -19.67 8.37
CA GLN A 131 -10.93 -20.72 7.92
C GLN A 131 -10.44 -22.13 8.29
N GLU A 132 -9.13 -22.31 8.53
CA GLU A 132 -8.49 -23.58 8.92
C GLU A 132 -8.44 -23.80 10.45
N SER A 133 -9.07 -22.92 11.24
CA SER A 133 -9.10 -22.94 12.72
C SER A 133 -10.52 -23.12 13.25
#